data_AF-R5QHL6-F1
#
_entry.id   AF-R5QHL6-F1
#
_cell.length_a   1.000
_cell.length_b   1.000
_cell.length_c   1.000
_cell.angle_alpha   90.00
_cell.angle_beta   90.00
_cell.angle_gamma   90.00
#
_symmetry.space_group_name_H-M   'P 1'
#
loop_
_entity.id
_entity.type
_entity.pdbx_description
1 polymer ?
#
loop_
_entity_poly.entity_id
_entity_poly.type
_entity_poly.pdbx_seq_one_letter_code
_entity_poly.pdbx_strand_id
1 'polypeptide(L)'
;MNEKKQTNKKDRIKNIAIVFLVIMLLLTFFSNTIMNYSLPEVSATYAQNGSVTAKVRGTGTVETAEDYDVKVTENHVVGSVKIKVGDEVSADQLLFELDGTGTTDETALKEAQDTLDSLELDYSKALLAAAPNYALDNLEIKSAREELSDAVANQTKAAARASLVEQQAAAQKKVNDLQADVDYIQAQIDSSVSGNSVSKYNKKLKEKKKALAEANATLAQITSDLESTPTVDDANAAVREKQKALDTLILTLANKQTDDKVTQGQAALDLKASKKKVDDQREVVEKLKNGGQETEIKAKNAGVVKSVNCIAGDTVTPDSALASIAVTGNGYSVSFSVTKEQAKLVKAGQEAEIQNIWGTDMKATLDSIKADIENPDKNKILTFKITGEDVTVGQSLSLSVGEKSSQYDVTVPNSAIREDNNGKFVLVVNVKSSPLGNRYVLSRADVEVLASDDTNSAVSGGLFGYEYVVTNSTKPLEAGMKVRLADQ
;
A
#
# COMPACT_ATOMS: atom_id res chain seq x y z
N MET A 1 -22.10 37.38 117.56
CA MET A 1 -20.89 36.56 117.31
C MET A 1 -21.30 35.28 116.61
N ASN A 2 -20.55 34.91 115.58
CA ASN A 2 -20.76 33.79 114.64
C ASN A 2 -21.13 32.45 115.28
N GLU A 3 -22.23 31.84 114.82
CA GLU A 3 -22.49 30.41 114.99
C GLU A 3 -21.99 29.62 113.76
N LYS A 4 -20.82 28.97 113.92
CA LYS A 4 -20.43 27.81 113.12
C LYS A 4 -21.21 26.60 113.63
N LYS A 5 -22.11 26.03 112.82
CA LYS A 5 -22.75 24.73 113.13
C LYS A 5 -22.06 23.61 112.34
N GLN A 6 -21.49 22.67 113.09
CA GLN A 6 -20.83 21.45 112.61
C GLN A 6 -21.74 20.64 111.68
N THR A 7 -21.19 20.20 110.54
CA THR A 7 -21.87 19.26 109.65
C THR A 7 -21.67 17.83 110.15
N ASN A 8 -22.75 17.16 110.54
CA ASN A 8 -22.74 15.76 110.97
C ASN A 8 -22.34 14.83 109.82
N LYS A 9 -21.23 14.08 110.00
CA LYS A 9 -20.70 13.18 108.96
C LYS A 9 -21.72 12.12 108.51
N LYS A 10 -22.64 11.67 109.38
CA LYS A 10 -23.67 10.66 109.07
C LYS A 10 -24.74 11.17 108.09
N ASP A 11 -25.18 12.43 108.21
CA ASP A 11 -26.18 13.00 107.29
C ASP A 11 -25.61 13.25 105.90
N ARG A 12 -24.32 13.61 105.82
CA ARG A 12 -23.61 13.70 104.53
C ARG A 12 -23.52 12.33 103.85
N ILE A 13 -23.22 11.26 104.60
CA ILE A 13 -23.18 9.89 104.05
C ILE A 13 -24.56 9.42 103.58
N LYS A 14 -25.64 9.70 104.34
CA LYS A 14 -27.00 9.33 103.95
C LYS A 14 -27.46 10.08 102.69
N ASN A 15 -27.17 11.38 102.59
CA ASN A 15 -27.47 12.16 101.38
C ASN A 15 -26.63 11.67 100.18
N ILE A 16 -25.35 11.34 100.38
CA ILE A 16 -24.52 10.75 99.32
C ILE A 16 -25.08 9.39 98.87
N ALA A 17 -25.54 8.54 99.78
CA ALA A 17 -26.12 7.24 99.44
C ALA A 17 -27.45 7.36 98.68
N ILE A 18 -28.33 8.30 99.08
CA ILE A 18 -29.59 8.57 98.38
C ILE A 18 -29.30 9.15 96.98
N VAL A 19 -28.40 10.12 96.87
CA VAL A 19 -27.98 10.68 95.59
C VAL A 19 -27.36 9.59 94.71
N PHE A 20 -26.53 8.71 95.27
CA PHE A 20 -25.97 7.58 94.54
C PHE A 20 -27.04 6.61 94.03
N LEU A 21 -28.05 6.27 94.83
CA LEU A 21 -29.12 5.36 94.44
C LEU A 21 -30.04 5.99 93.38
N VAL A 22 -30.34 7.28 93.49
CA VAL A 22 -31.10 8.03 92.48
C VAL A 22 -30.31 8.15 91.18
N ILE A 23 -29.00 8.44 91.24
CA ILE A 23 -28.12 8.45 90.06
C ILE A 23 -28.02 7.05 89.46
N MET A 24 -27.90 5.99 90.27
CA MET A 24 -27.85 4.63 89.76
C MET A 24 -29.17 4.26 89.09
N LEU A 25 -30.33 4.63 89.67
CA LEU A 25 -31.64 4.38 89.07
C LEU A 25 -31.84 5.18 87.78
N LEU A 26 -31.43 6.46 87.74
CA LEU A 26 -31.41 7.27 86.53
C LEU A 26 -30.48 6.66 85.48
N LEU A 27 -29.27 6.24 85.84
CA LEU A 27 -28.36 5.54 84.93
C LEU A 27 -28.91 4.19 84.48
N THR A 28 -29.66 3.48 85.31
CA THR A 28 -30.28 2.20 84.93
C THR A 28 -31.42 2.42 83.93
N PHE A 29 -32.25 3.45 84.15
CA PHE A 29 -33.30 3.86 83.20
C PHE A 29 -32.72 4.46 81.91
N PHE A 30 -31.72 5.35 82.00
CA PHE A 30 -31.06 5.96 80.85
C PHE A 30 -30.08 5.04 80.13
N SER A 31 -29.54 3.99 80.76
CA SER A 31 -28.65 3.03 80.10
C SER A 31 -29.38 2.32 78.97
N ASN A 32 -30.65 1.94 79.18
CA ASN A 32 -31.48 1.34 78.14
C ASN A 32 -31.85 2.37 77.04
N THR A 33 -32.17 3.60 77.42
CA THR A 33 -32.54 4.69 76.47
C THR A 33 -31.37 5.11 75.59
N ILE A 34 -30.17 5.30 76.16
CA ILE A 34 -28.96 5.69 75.44
C ILE A 34 -28.48 4.55 74.53
N MET A 35 -28.52 3.30 75.03
CA MET A 35 -28.14 2.14 74.24
C MET A 35 -29.03 1.99 73.01
N ASN A 36 -30.36 2.15 73.13
CA ASN A 36 -31.27 2.03 72.00
C ASN A 36 -31.16 3.21 70.99
N TYR A 37 -30.89 4.43 71.46
CA TYR A 37 -30.69 5.61 70.59
C TYR A 37 -29.40 5.53 69.75
N SER A 38 -28.38 4.81 70.25
CA SER A 38 -27.10 4.68 69.55
C SER A 38 -27.10 3.69 68.37
N LEU A 39 -28.08 2.77 68.32
CA LEU A 39 -28.15 1.72 67.30
C LEU A 39 -28.51 2.31 65.92
N PRO A 40 -27.90 1.82 64.83
CA PRO A 40 -28.37 2.10 63.48
C PRO A 40 -29.82 1.69 63.29
N GLU A 41 -30.56 2.53 62.57
CA GLU A 41 -31.92 2.24 62.13
C GLU A 41 -31.89 1.70 60.72
N VAL A 42 -32.63 0.62 60.48
CA VAL A 42 -32.66 -0.08 59.19
C VAL A 42 -34.09 -0.34 58.72
N SER A 43 -34.31 -0.17 57.42
CA SER A 43 -35.52 -0.64 56.75
C SER A 43 -35.22 -2.02 56.16
N ALA A 44 -36.14 -2.96 56.36
CA ALA A 44 -35.99 -4.32 55.85
C ALA A 44 -37.27 -4.81 55.18
N THR A 45 -37.10 -5.58 54.11
CA THR A 45 -38.18 -6.15 53.31
C THR A 45 -37.99 -7.66 53.23
N TYR A 46 -39.06 -8.43 53.08
CA TYR A 46 -38.96 -9.85 52.85
C TYR A 46 -38.29 -10.15 51.51
N ALA A 47 -37.31 -11.04 51.53
CA ALA A 47 -36.97 -11.83 50.36
C ALA A 47 -38.19 -12.72 50.06
N GLN A 48 -38.62 -12.78 48.81
CA GLN A 48 -39.82 -13.53 48.41
C GLN A 48 -39.68 -14.09 47.01
N ASN A 49 -40.50 -15.08 46.65
CA ASN A 49 -40.61 -15.53 45.28
C ASN A 49 -41.18 -14.41 44.41
N GLY A 50 -40.64 -14.28 43.19
CA GLY A 50 -41.03 -13.20 42.30
C GLY A 50 -40.55 -13.43 40.89
N SER A 51 -41.17 -12.73 39.96
CA SER A 51 -40.74 -12.74 38.57
C SER A 51 -39.80 -11.57 38.28
N VAL A 52 -38.68 -11.85 37.61
CA VAL A 52 -37.75 -10.82 37.14
C VAL A 52 -37.74 -10.85 35.62
N THR A 53 -37.81 -9.66 35.00
CA THR A 53 -37.84 -9.52 33.53
C THR A 53 -36.64 -8.69 33.07
N ALA A 54 -35.63 -9.35 32.52
CA ALA A 54 -34.46 -8.69 31.96
C ALA A 54 -34.80 -8.07 30.61
N LYS A 55 -35.07 -6.75 30.59
CA LYS A 55 -35.31 -5.98 29.38
C LYS A 55 -34.20 -4.96 29.17
N VAL A 56 -33.74 -4.85 27.94
CA VAL A 56 -32.89 -3.76 27.45
C VAL A 56 -33.81 -2.67 26.93
N ARG A 57 -33.57 -1.43 27.35
CA ARG A 57 -34.33 -0.25 26.91
C ARG A 57 -33.39 0.77 26.30
N GLY A 58 -33.88 1.43 25.26
CA GLY A 58 -33.16 2.53 24.64
C GLY A 58 -34.08 3.38 23.80
N THR A 59 -33.59 4.57 23.49
CA THR A 59 -34.27 5.55 22.65
C THR A 59 -33.42 5.80 21.42
N GLY A 60 -34.03 5.79 20.24
CA GLY A 60 -33.36 6.15 19.01
C GLY A 60 -34.27 6.91 18.07
N THR A 61 -33.67 7.54 17.07
CA THR A 61 -34.40 8.28 16.04
C THR A 61 -34.65 7.37 14.84
N VAL A 62 -35.83 7.49 14.24
CA VAL A 62 -36.19 6.77 13.02
C VAL A 62 -35.39 7.32 11.84
N GLU A 63 -34.65 6.45 11.19
CA GLU A 63 -33.86 6.72 9.97
C GLU A 63 -34.24 5.76 8.86
N THR A 64 -33.80 6.05 7.64
CA THR A 64 -33.89 5.13 6.51
C THR A 64 -32.91 3.98 6.71
N ALA A 65 -33.29 2.75 6.33
CA ALA A 65 -32.48 1.57 6.62
C ALA A 65 -31.15 1.52 5.83
N GLU A 66 -31.08 2.19 4.69
CA GLU A 66 -29.89 2.19 3.82
C GLU A 66 -29.80 3.48 3.01
N ASP A 67 -28.62 4.09 3.01
CA ASP A 67 -28.28 5.26 2.21
C ASP A 67 -27.09 4.91 1.30
N TYR A 68 -26.99 5.50 0.11
CA TYR A 68 -25.80 5.42 -0.73
C TYR A 68 -25.38 6.78 -1.29
N ASP A 69 -24.06 6.95 -1.44
CA ASP A 69 -23.48 8.16 -2.01
C ASP A 69 -23.38 8.07 -3.53
N VAL A 70 -23.77 9.16 -4.19
CA VAL A 70 -23.56 9.39 -5.62
C VAL A 70 -22.18 10.03 -5.80
N LYS A 71 -21.30 9.38 -6.56
CA LYS A 71 -19.91 9.80 -6.78
C LYS A 71 -19.57 9.78 -8.27
N VAL A 72 -18.53 10.52 -8.65
CA VAL A 72 -17.94 10.50 -10.00
C VAL A 72 -16.81 9.48 -10.09
N THR A 73 -16.49 9.02 -11.30
CA THR A 73 -15.35 8.12 -11.52
C THR A 73 -14.04 8.86 -11.84
N GLU A 74 -14.15 10.08 -12.35
CA GLU A 74 -13.04 10.97 -12.72
C GLU A 74 -13.31 12.40 -12.23
N ASN A 75 -12.36 13.32 -12.42
CA ASN A 75 -12.55 14.72 -12.07
C ASN A 75 -13.45 15.40 -13.10
N HIS A 76 -14.53 16.05 -12.65
CA HIS A 76 -15.48 16.73 -13.53
C HIS A 76 -15.92 18.09 -12.97
N VAL A 77 -16.48 18.92 -13.84
CA VAL A 77 -17.24 20.11 -13.45
C VAL A 77 -18.72 19.79 -13.57
N VAL A 78 -19.49 20.13 -12.54
CA VAL A 78 -20.95 19.94 -12.56
C VAL A 78 -21.56 20.97 -13.51
N GLY A 79 -22.11 20.53 -14.64
CA GLY A 79 -22.79 21.40 -15.59
C GLY A 79 -24.17 21.83 -15.07
N SER A 80 -24.98 20.88 -14.63
CA SER A 80 -26.25 21.18 -13.95
C SER A 80 -26.70 20.09 -12.97
N VAL A 81 -27.36 20.52 -11.90
CA VAL A 81 -27.98 19.66 -10.89
C VAL A 81 -29.47 19.49 -11.20
N LYS A 82 -29.95 18.26 -11.39
CA LYS A 82 -31.34 17.96 -11.77
C LYS A 82 -32.23 17.55 -10.59
N ILE A 83 -31.67 17.47 -9.39
CA ILE A 83 -32.35 17.01 -8.17
C ILE A 83 -32.29 18.04 -7.04
N LYS A 84 -33.22 17.93 -6.10
CA LYS A 84 -33.27 18.70 -4.85
C LYS A 84 -33.42 17.78 -3.65
N VAL A 85 -33.02 18.26 -2.49
CA VAL A 85 -33.24 17.56 -1.22
C VAL A 85 -34.73 17.34 -1.02
N GLY A 86 -35.12 16.10 -0.76
CA GLY A 86 -36.51 15.65 -0.62
C GLY A 86 -37.15 15.09 -1.88
N ASP A 87 -36.50 15.17 -3.05
CA ASP A 87 -37.05 14.60 -4.28
C ASP A 87 -37.03 13.06 -4.25
N GLU A 88 -38.09 12.44 -4.77
CA GLU A 88 -38.14 11.00 -5.05
C GLU A 88 -37.50 10.72 -6.42
N VAL A 89 -36.52 9.82 -6.44
CA VAL A 89 -35.77 9.45 -7.64
C VAL A 89 -35.97 7.96 -7.96
N SER A 90 -36.16 7.65 -9.24
CA SER A 90 -36.18 6.26 -9.72
C SER A 90 -34.77 5.77 -10.03
N ALA A 91 -34.57 4.45 -10.06
CA ALA A 91 -33.34 3.88 -10.61
C ALA A 91 -33.13 4.34 -12.06
N ASP A 92 -31.87 4.59 -12.43
CA ASP A 92 -31.42 5.16 -13.71
C ASP A 92 -31.90 6.60 -14.01
N GLN A 93 -32.55 7.28 -13.07
CA GLN A 93 -32.92 8.68 -13.24
C GLN A 93 -31.67 9.58 -13.27
N LEU A 94 -31.64 10.51 -14.23
CA LEU A 94 -30.59 11.52 -14.33
C LEU A 94 -30.58 12.44 -13.09
N LEU A 95 -29.43 12.53 -12.43
CA LEU A 95 -29.21 13.32 -11.22
C LEU A 95 -28.38 14.57 -11.50
N PHE A 96 -27.28 14.39 -12.24
CA PHE A 96 -26.35 15.46 -12.59
C PHE A 96 -26.00 15.37 -14.06
N GLU A 97 -25.90 16.53 -14.70
CA GLU A 97 -25.30 16.69 -16.02
C GLU A 97 -23.92 17.28 -15.78
N LEU A 98 -22.89 16.59 -16.24
CA LEU A 98 -21.51 17.06 -16.14
C LEU A 98 -21.24 17.95 -17.34
N ASP A 99 -20.47 19.01 -17.15
CA ASP A 99 -20.07 19.83 -18.28
C ASP A 99 -19.27 18.94 -19.25
N GLY A 100 -19.75 18.80 -20.49
CA GLY A 100 -19.15 17.91 -21.50
C GLY A 100 -17.73 18.35 -21.88
N THR A 101 -17.33 19.53 -21.43
CA THR A 101 -15.93 19.85 -21.18
C THR A 101 -15.56 19.33 -19.79
N GLY A 102 -15.53 18.00 -19.60
CA GLY A 102 -14.61 17.47 -18.61
C GLY A 102 -13.30 18.12 -19.00
N THR A 103 -12.69 18.91 -18.10
CA THR A 103 -11.43 19.59 -18.41
C THR A 103 -10.47 18.50 -18.83
N THR A 104 -10.37 18.23 -20.13
CA THR A 104 -9.14 17.83 -20.75
C THR A 104 -8.24 18.92 -20.23
N ASP A 105 -7.43 18.60 -19.25
CA ASP A 105 -6.45 19.52 -18.73
C ASP A 105 -5.56 19.80 -19.94
N GLU A 106 -5.94 20.78 -20.77
CA GLU A 106 -5.35 21.02 -22.09
C GLU A 106 -3.85 21.25 -21.93
N THR A 107 -3.49 21.83 -20.78
CA THR A 107 -2.12 21.94 -20.28
C THR A 107 -1.50 20.56 -20.07
N ALA A 108 -2.09 19.67 -19.26
CA ALA A 108 -1.56 18.33 -19.04
C ALA A 108 -1.54 17.46 -20.31
N LEU A 109 -2.53 17.58 -21.21
CA LEU A 109 -2.54 16.89 -22.49
C LEU A 109 -1.40 17.41 -23.38
N LYS A 110 -1.19 18.73 -23.41
CA LYS A 110 -0.11 19.35 -24.17
C LYS A 110 1.26 18.95 -23.63
N GLU A 111 1.45 18.96 -22.31
CA GLU A 111 2.67 18.50 -21.65
C GLU A 111 2.93 17.01 -21.92
N ALA A 112 1.89 16.18 -21.87
CA ALA A 112 2.00 14.75 -22.16
C ALA A 112 2.35 14.47 -23.64
N GLN A 113 1.83 15.28 -24.57
CA GLN A 113 2.18 15.23 -25.99
C GLN A 113 3.62 15.69 -26.25
N ASP A 114 4.05 16.80 -25.66
CA ASP A 114 5.42 17.30 -25.80
C ASP A 114 6.44 16.28 -25.24
N THR A 115 6.08 15.60 -24.14
CA THR A 115 6.85 14.50 -23.58
C THR A 115 6.91 13.30 -24.54
N LEU A 116 5.78 12.93 -25.15
CA LEU A 116 5.73 11.85 -26.14
C LEU A 116 6.63 12.16 -27.34
N ASP A 117 6.54 13.36 -27.91
CA ASP A 117 7.34 13.80 -29.05
C ASP A 117 8.84 13.76 -28.73
N SER A 118 9.23 14.20 -27.52
CA SER A 118 10.62 14.12 -27.06
C SER A 118 11.10 12.66 -26.96
N LEU A 119 10.28 11.77 -26.38
CA LEU A 119 10.64 10.36 -26.24
C LEU A 119 10.74 9.64 -27.59
N GLU A 120 9.85 9.95 -28.53
CA GLU A 120 9.91 9.42 -29.91
C GLU A 120 11.18 9.89 -30.64
N LEU A 121 11.53 11.16 -30.48
CA LEU A 121 12.76 11.73 -31.05
C LEU A 121 14.00 11.03 -30.48
N ASP A 122 14.07 10.84 -29.17
CA ASP A 122 15.20 10.16 -28.52
C ASP A 122 15.28 8.69 -28.92
N TYR A 123 14.14 8.00 -29.02
CA TYR A 123 14.07 6.63 -29.56
C TYR A 123 14.60 6.56 -31.00
N SER A 124 14.21 7.50 -31.86
CA SER A 124 14.66 7.54 -33.27
C SER A 124 16.18 7.78 -33.39
N LYS A 125 16.74 8.66 -32.56
CA LYS A 125 18.20 8.91 -32.48
C LYS A 125 18.94 7.67 -32.01
N ALA A 126 18.45 7.02 -30.96
CA ALA A 126 19.05 5.78 -30.45
C ALA A 126 19.02 4.66 -31.49
N LEU A 127 17.93 4.54 -32.25
CA LEU A 127 17.80 3.55 -33.32
C LEU A 127 18.85 3.76 -34.42
N LEU A 128 19.09 5.01 -34.83
CA LEU A 128 20.12 5.33 -35.82
C LEU A 128 21.53 5.05 -35.28
N ALA A 129 21.80 5.42 -34.03
CA ALA A 129 23.13 5.26 -33.42
C ALA A 129 23.51 3.78 -33.17
N ALA A 130 22.52 2.88 -33.06
CA ALA A 130 22.75 1.48 -32.77
C ALA A 130 23.31 0.65 -33.96
N ALA A 131 23.29 1.19 -35.18
CA ALA A 131 23.78 0.49 -36.36
C ALA A 131 25.30 0.70 -36.55
N PRO A 132 26.13 -0.37 -36.51
CA PRO A 132 27.56 -0.25 -36.74
C PRO A 132 27.86 -0.04 -38.22
N ASN A 133 28.97 0.61 -38.50
CA ASN A 133 29.44 0.90 -39.85
C ASN A 133 30.88 0.42 -40.03
N TYR A 134 31.08 -0.54 -40.94
CA TYR A 134 32.38 -1.14 -41.26
C TYR A 134 32.91 -0.74 -42.64
N ALA A 135 32.31 0.27 -43.30
CA ALA A 135 32.64 0.60 -44.67
C ALA A 135 34.13 0.99 -44.85
N LEU A 136 34.68 1.76 -43.92
CA LEU A 136 36.09 2.16 -43.94
C LEU A 136 37.02 0.97 -43.67
N ASP A 137 36.73 0.17 -42.64
CA ASP A 137 37.55 -1.01 -42.32
C ASP A 137 37.58 -2.01 -43.49
N ASN A 138 36.44 -2.23 -44.14
CA ASN A 138 36.32 -3.09 -45.32
C ASN A 138 37.08 -2.53 -46.53
N LEU A 139 37.13 -1.20 -46.68
CA LEU A 139 37.91 -0.55 -47.74
C LEU A 139 39.41 -0.71 -47.50
N GLU A 140 39.88 -0.53 -46.26
CA GLU A 140 41.28 -0.75 -45.89
C GLU A 140 41.72 -2.20 -46.12
N ILE A 141 40.89 -3.18 -45.73
CA ILE A 141 41.15 -4.60 -46.00
C ILE A 141 41.21 -4.88 -47.50
N LYS A 142 40.34 -4.24 -48.30
CA LYS A 142 40.37 -4.38 -49.76
C LYS A 142 41.70 -3.87 -50.33
N SER A 143 42.11 -2.67 -49.94
CA SER A 143 43.40 -2.10 -50.38
C SER A 143 44.58 -2.98 -49.96
N ALA A 144 44.60 -3.49 -48.73
CA ALA A 144 45.66 -4.38 -48.25
C ALA A 144 45.72 -5.72 -49.03
N ARG A 145 44.57 -6.24 -49.49
CA ARG A 145 44.52 -7.43 -50.37
C ARG A 145 45.12 -7.14 -51.75
N GLU A 146 44.86 -5.97 -52.30
CA GLU A 146 45.44 -5.54 -53.58
C GLU A 146 46.96 -5.41 -53.45
N GLU A 147 47.47 -4.78 -52.39
CA GLU A 147 48.90 -4.69 -52.12
C GLU A 147 49.59 -6.04 -51.93
N LEU A 148 48.93 -6.98 -51.24
CA LEU A 148 49.45 -8.35 -51.10
C LEU A 148 49.49 -9.06 -52.46
N SER A 149 48.46 -8.88 -53.29
CA SER A 149 48.41 -9.43 -54.65
C SER A 149 49.58 -8.93 -55.50
N ASP A 150 49.89 -7.64 -55.42
CA ASP A 150 51.04 -7.04 -56.12
C ASP A 150 52.38 -7.58 -55.60
N ALA A 151 52.51 -7.77 -54.29
CA ALA A 151 53.71 -8.38 -53.69
C ALA A 151 53.92 -9.83 -54.18
N VAL A 152 52.84 -10.62 -54.26
CA VAL A 152 52.88 -12.00 -54.79
C VAL A 152 53.23 -12.03 -56.28
N ALA A 153 52.73 -11.06 -57.06
CA ALA A 153 53.13 -10.92 -58.47
C ALA A 153 54.63 -10.62 -58.59
N ASN A 154 55.18 -9.77 -57.73
CA ASN A 154 56.61 -9.46 -57.68
C ASN A 154 57.47 -10.65 -57.21
N GLN A 155 56.97 -11.48 -56.30
CA GLN A 155 57.61 -12.74 -55.92
C GLN A 155 57.72 -13.70 -57.12
N THR A 156 56.67 -13.76 -57.95
CA THR A 156 56.67 -14.55 -59.18
C THR A 156 57.71 -14.02 -60.18
N LYS A 157 57.85 -12.69 -60.31
CA LYS A 157 58.89 -12.08 -61.15
C LYS A 157 60.30 -12.34 -60.62
N ALA A 158 60.50 -12.30 -59.30
CA ALA A 158 61.79 -12.56 -58.67
C ALA A 158 62.34 -13.97 -58.98
N ALA A 159 61.47 -14.95 -59.25
CA ALA A 159 61.87 -16.29 -59.68
C ALA A 159 62.63 -16.28 -61.02
N ALA A 160 62.38 -15.31 -61.91
CA ALA A 160 63.10 -15.16 -63.18
C ALA A 160 64.49 -14.53 -63.02
N ARG A 161 64.80 -13.93 -61.85
CA ARG A 161 66.05 -13.21 -61.61
C ARG A 161 67.29 -14.07 -61.81
N ALA A 162 67.26 -15.32 -61.36
CA ALA A 162 68.39 -16.24 -61.53
C ALA A 162 68.76 -16.44 -63.01
N SER A 163 67.74 -16.60 -63.87
CA SER A 163 67.94 -16.71 -65.32
C SER A 163 68.48 -15.40 -65.92
N LEU A 164 68.02 -14.24 -65.46
CA LEU A 164 68.53 -12.95 -65.91
C LEU A 164 70.01 -12.74 -65.53
N VAL A 165 70.43 -13.19 -64.34
CA VAL A 165 71.85 -13.17 -63.92
C VAL A 165 72.71 -14.03 -64.85
N GLU A 166 72.25 -15.24 -65.19
CA GLU A 166 72.94 -16.12 -66.15
C GLU A 166 73.02 -15.49 -67.54
N GLN A 167 71.92 -14.90 -68.03
CA GLN A 167 71.87 -14.21 -69.32
C GLN A 167 72.80 -12.98 -69.34
N GLN A 168 72.86 -12.22 -68.25
CA GLN A 168 73.76 -11.07 -68.12
C GLN A 168 75.22 -11.51 -68.18
N ALA A 169 75.60 -12.58 -67.47
CA ALA A 169 76.95 -13.13 -67.51
C ALA A 169 77.34 -13.61 -68.93
N ALA A 170 76.42 -14.28 -69.63
CA ALA A 170 76.62 -14.70 -71.01
C ALA A 170 76.75 -13.51 -71.99
N ALA A 171 75.90 -12.49 -71.84
CA ALA A 171 75.96 -11.26 -72.64
C ALA A 171 77.27 -10.49 -72.40
N GLN A 172 77.70 -10.38 -71.14
CA GLN A 172 78.97 -9.75 -70.77
C GLN A 172 80.17 -10.50 -71.36
N LYS A 173 80.16 -11.84 -71.31
CA LYS A 173 81.20 -12.64 -71.96
C LYS A 173 81.26 -12.36 -73.47
N LYS A 174 80.12 -12.29 -74.15
CA LYS A 174 80.04 -11.99 -75.58
C LYS A 174 80.59 -10.59 -75.92
N VAL A 175 80.29 -9.59 -75.09
CA VAL A 175 80.87 -8.24 -75.21
C VAL A 175 82.39 -8.30 -75.09
N ASN A 176 82.92 -8.99 -74.08
CA ASN A 176 84.37 -9.13 -73.86
C ASN A 176 85.05 -9.84 -75.04
N ASP A 177 84.46 -10.94 -75.53
CA ASP A 177 85.00 -11.70 -76.67
C ASP A 177 85.01 -10.84 -77.95
N LEU A 178 83.94 -10.09 -78.22
CA LEU A 178 83.85 -9.18 -79.38
C LEU A 178 84.79 -7.98 -79.27
N GLN A 179 85.00 -7.46 -78.06
CA GLN A 179 85.95 -6.38 -77.81
C GLN A 179 87.38 -6.87 -78.09
N ALA A 180 87.74 -8.06 -77.61
CA ALA A 180 89.04 -8.68 -77.90
C ALA A 180 89.25 -8.90 -79.41
N ASP A 181 88.22 -9.33 -80.14
CA ASP A 181 88.26 -9.46 -81.60
C ASP A 181 88.49 -8.09 -82.29
N VAL A 182 87.81 -7.03 -81.82
CA VAL A 182 87.98 -5.67 -82.33
C VAL A 182 89.41 -5.19 -82.10
N ASP A 183 89.94 -5.35 -80.89
CA ASP A 183 91.30 -4.93 -80.52
C ASP A 183 92.35 -5.70 -81.31
N TYR A 184 92.16 -7.01 -81.50
CA TYR A 184 93.03 -7.85 -82.32
C TYR A 184 93.04 -7.40 -83.79
N ILE A 185 91.87 -7.17 -84.40
CA ILE A 185 91.79 -6.71 -85.79
C ILE A 185 92.39 -5.31 -85.93
N GLN A 186 92.20 -4.44 -84.93
CA GLN A 186 92.80 -3.10 -84.91
C GLN A 186 94.34 -3.19 -84.92
N ALA A 187 94.93 -4.05 -84.07
CA ALA A 187 96.38 -4.28 -84.07
C ALA A 187 96.92 -4.84 -85.40
N GLN A 188 96.14 -5.70 -86.08
CA GLN A 188 96.48 -6.21 -87.43
C GLN A 188 96.47 -5.11 -88.51
N ILE A 189 95.57 -4.12 -88.40
CA ILE A 189 95.54 -2.94 -89.26
C ILE A 189 96.78 -2.09 -89.04
N ASP A 190 97.09 -1.79 -87.78
CA ASP A 190 98.20 -0.91 -87.38
C ASP A 190 99.56 -1.50 -87.80
N SER A 191 99.68 -2.83 -87.86
CA SER A 191 100.90 -3.55 -88.26
C SER A 191 101.06 -3.78 -89.78
N SER A 192 100.06 -3.44 -90.61
CA SER A 192 100.04 -3.77 -92.05
C SER A 192 100.54 -2.63 -92.94
N VAL A 193 101.49 -2.91 -93.85
CA VAL A 193 102.06 -1.93 -94.81
C VAL A 193 101.38 -1.92 -96.20
N SER A 194 100.50 -2.89 -96.49
CA SER A 194 99.85 -3.07 -97.81
C SER A 194 98.39 -2.60 -97.83
N GLY A 195 98.05 -1.69 -98.74
CA GLY A 195 96.71 -1.09 -98.86
C GLY A 195 95.55 -2.08 -99.10
N ASN A 196 95.79 -3.18 -99.82
CA ASN A 196 94.78 -4.22 -100.04
C ASN A 196 94.48 -5.03 -98.76
N SER A 197 95.50 -5.30 -97.93
CA SER A 197 95.32 -5.99 -96.64
C SER A 197 94.57 -5.12 -95.64
N VAL A 198 94.89 -3.83 -95.59
CA VAL A 198 94.22 -2.83 -94.74
C VAL A 198 92.72 -2.73 -95.09
N SER A 199 92.37 -2.69 -96.37
CA SER A 199 90.95 -2.66 -96.81
C SER A 199 90.14 -3.89 -96.33
N LYS A 200 90.73 -5.09 -96.41
CA LYS A 200 90.09 -6.34 -95.93
C LYS A 200 89.87 -6.32 -94.42
N TYR A 201 90.87 -5.89 -93.65
CA TYR A 201 90.74 -5.80 -92.19
C TYR A 201 89.75 -4.72 -91.75
N ASN A 202 89.68 -3.58 -92.45
CA ASN A 202 88.68 -2.53 -92.19
C ASN A 202 87.24 -3.02 -92.36
N LYS A 203 86.96 -3.86 -93.36
CA LYS A 203 85.63 -4.47 -93.53
C LYS A 203 85.27 -5.38 -92.34
N LYS A 204 86.20 -6.25 -91.93
CA LYS A 204 86.02 -7.12 -90.75
C LYS A 204 85.85 -6.33 -89.46
N LEU A 205 86.63 -5.25 -89.29
CA LEU A 205 86.54 -4.35 -88.14
C LEU A 205 85.15 -3.70 -88.07
N LYS A 206 84.61 -3.23 -89.21
CA LYS A 206 83.25 -2.66 -89.28
C LYS A 206 82.19 -3.68 -88.88
N GLU A 207 82.27 -4.91 -89.36
CA GLU A 207 81.36 -6.00 -89.00
C GLU A 207 81.44 -6.34 -87.50
N LYS A 208 82.64 -6.45 -86.93
CA LYS A 208 82.84 -6.71 -85.50
C LYS A 208 82.41 -5.56 -84.60
N LYS A 209 82.68 -4.30 -84.97
CA LYS A 209 82.18 -3.12 -84.25
C LYS A 209 80.65 -3.04 -84.24
N LYS A 210 79.99 -3.41 -85.34
CA LYS A 210 78.52 -3.52 -85.38
C LYS A 210 78.02 -4.59 -84.41
N ALA A 211 78.60 -5.79 -84.44
CA ALA A 211 78.23 -6.88 -83.54
C ALA A 211 78.48 -6.53 -82.06
N LEU A 212 79.57 -5.81 -81.76
CA LEU A 212 79.87 -5.31 -80.42
C LEU A 212 78.81 -4.31 -79.95
N ALA A 213 78.39 -3.37 -80.81
CA ALA A 213 77.33 -2.42 -80.48
C ALA A 213 75.99 -3.12 -80.17
N GLU A 214 75.62 -4.13 -80.96
CA GLU A 214 74.42 -4.95 -80.73
C GLU A 214 74.52 -5.76 -79.42
N ALA A 215 75.69 -6.33 -79.12
CA ALA A 215 75.93 -7.04 -77.86
C ALA A 215 75.86 -6.11 -76.65
N ASN A 216 76.41 -4.90 -76.74
CA ASN A 216 76.31 -3.88 -75.69
C ASN A 216 74.85 -3.43 -75.46
N ALA A 217 74.07 -3.24 -76.53
CA ALA A 217 72.65 -2.92 -76.40
C ALA A 217 71.86 -4.04 -75.69
N THR A 218 72.17 -5.30 -76.02
CA THR A 218 71.55 -6.47 -75.37
C THR A 218 71.92 -6.57 -73.89
N LEU A 219 73.21 -6.40 -73.55
CA LEU A 219 73.69 -6.38 -72.18
C LEU A 219 73.02 -5.25 -71.36
N ALA A 220 72.89 -4.07 -71.96
CA ALA A 220 72.22 -2.93 -71.32
C ALA A 220 70.75 -3.24 -71.00
N GLN A 221 70.02 -3.86 -71.95
CA GLN A 221 68.63 -4.27 -71.72
C GLN A 221 68.51 -5.30 -70.59
N ILE A 222 69.31 -6.37 -70.62
CA ILE A 222 69.30 -7.41 -69.57
C ILE A 222 69.67 -6.81 -68.21
N THR A 223 70.62 -5.88 -68.16
CA THR A 223 71.01 -5.20 -66.93
C THR A 223 69.85 -4.37 -66.37
N SER A 224 69.11 -3.65 -67.23
CA SER A 224 67.91 -2.90 -66.82
C SER A 224 66.77 -3.82 -66.35
N ASP A 225 66.53 -4.93 -67.04
CA ASP A 225 65.54 -5.93 -66.64
C ASP A 225 65.90 -6.58 -65.29
N LEU A 226 67.19 -6.82 -65.06
CA LEU A 226 67.71 -7.31 -63.79
C LEU A 226 67.55 -6.26 -62.69
N GLU A 227 67.90 -4.99 -62.91
CA GLU A 227 67.74 -3.93 -61.90
C GLU A 227 66.27 -3.68 -61.51
N SER A 228 65.34 -3.82 -62.45
CA SER A 228 63.89 -3.68 -62.19
C SER A 228 63.23 -4.92 -61.60
N THR A 229 63.89 -6.08 -61.63
CA THR A 229 63.40 -7.32 -61.03
C THR A 229 63.83 -7.37 -59.55
N PRO A 230 62.92 -7.49 -58.57
CA PRO A 230 63.32 -7.57 -57.16
C PRO A 230 64.09 -8.86 -56.86
N THR A 231 64.86 -8.87 -55.76
CA THR A 231 65.49 -10.11 -55.28
C THR A 231 64.44 -11.04 -54.67
N VAL A 232 64.74 -12.34 -54.60
CA VAL A 232 63.84 -13.33 -53.99
C VAL A 232 63.62 -13.02 -52.52
N ASP A 233 64.67 -12.61 -51.80
CA ASP A 233 64.58 -12.28 -50.38
C ASP A 233 63.72 -11.03 -50.13
N ASP A 234 63.91 -9.98 -50.94
CA ASP A 234 63.10 -8.75 -50.83
C ASP A 234 61.63 -9.02 -51.16
N ALA A 235 61.36 -9.78 -52.22
CA ALA A 235 59.99 -10.11 -52.60
C ALA A 235 59.30 -11.00 -51.56
N ASN A 236 60.03 -11.98 -50.98
CA ASN A 236 59.52 -12.80 -49.88
C ASN A 236 59.27 -11.98 -48.61
N ALA A 237 60.14 -11.03 -48.30
CA ALA A 237 59.97 -10.13 -47.16
C ALA A 237 58.72 -9.24 -47.35
N ALA A 238 58.54 -8.68 -48.55
CA ALA A 238 57.37 -7.87 -48.89
C ALA A 238 56.06 -8.66 -48.77
N VAL A 239 56.02 -9.90 -49.27
CA VAL A 239 54.82 -10.77 -49.13
C VAL A 239 54.51 -11.02 -47.65
N ARG A 240 55.51 -11.37 -46.83
CA ARG A 240 55.31 -11.61 -45.39
C ARG A 240 54.81 -10.36 -44.66
N GLU A 241 55.36 -9.19 -44.99
CA GLU A 241 54.94 -7.92 -44.40
C GLU A 241 53.48 -7.59 -44.76
N LYS A 242 53.13 -7.66 -46.05
CA LYS A 242 51.77 -7.36 -46.52
C LYS A 242 50.75 -8.39 -46.01
N GLN A 243 51.13 -9.66 -45.91
CA GLN A 243 50.28 -10.69 -45.31
C GLN A 243 50.00 -10.39 -43.84
N LYS A 244 51.05 -10.08 -43.07
CA LYS A 244 50.90 -9.73 -41.64
C LYS A 244 50.04 -8.49 -41.45
N ALA A 245 50.19 -7.48 -42.30
CA ALA A 245 49.37 -6.27 -42.27
C ALA A 245 47.89 -6.60 -42.54
N LEU A 246 47.59 -7.40 -43.57
CA LEU A 246 46.24 -7.85 -43.88
C LEU A 246 45.63 -8.67 -42.73
N ASP A 247 46.38 -9.62 -42.17
CA ASP A 247 45.91 -10.44 -41.04
C ASP A 247 45.58 -9.58 -39.82
N THR A 248 46.40 -8.55 -39.55
CA THR A 248 46.17 -7.60 -38.46
C THR A 248 44.87 -6.81 -38.68
N LEU A 249 44.62 -6.32 -39.89
CA LEU A 249 43.38 -5.61 -40.23
C LEU A 249 42.15 -6.51 -40.10
N ILE A 250 42.24 -7.76 -40.56
CA ILE A 250 41.15 -8.73 -40.45
C ILE A 250 40.84 -9.05 -38.98
N LEU A 251 41.87 -9.29 -38.16
CA LEU A 251 41.71 -9.55 -36.73
C LEU A 251 41.13 -8.32 -36.01
N THR A 252 41.59 -7.12 -36.36
CA THR A 252 41.07 -5.86 -35.79
C THR A 252 39.60 -5.69 -36.10
N LEU A 253 39.18 -5.90 -37.35
CA LEU A 253 37.77 -5.86 -37.75
C LEU A 253 36.95 -6.94 -37.02
N ALA A 254 37.47 -8.17 -36.91
CA ALA A 254 36.77 -9.25 -36.21
C ALA A 254 36.54 -8.95 -34.72
N ASN A 255 37.54 -8.36 -34.05
CA ASN A 255 37.41 -7.92 -32.65
C ASN A 255 36.39 -6.78 -32.54
N LYS A 256 36.48 -5.76 -33.41
CA LYS A 256 35.52 -4.65 -33.47
C LYS A 256 34.09 -5.14 -33.68
N GLN A 257 33.88 -6.08 -34.60
CA GLN A 257 32.57 -6.71 -34.82
C GLN A 257 32.05 -7.49 -33.60
N THR A 258 32.96 -8.08 -32.82
CA THR A 258 32.59 -8.80 -31.59
C THR A 258 32.20 -7.82 -30.49
N ASP A 259 32.97 -6.76 -30.29
CA ASP A 259 32.68 -5.69 -29.33
C ASP A 259 31.38 -4.95 -29.70
N ASP A 260 31.16 -4.69 -30.98
CA ASP A 260 29.92 -4.10 -31.48
C ASP A 260 28.73 -5.03 -31.28
N LYS A 261 28.86 -6.35 -31.41
CA LYS A 261 27.77 -7.30 -31.10
C LYS A 261 27.36 -7.24 -29.63
N VAL A 262 28.34 -7.13 -28.72
CA VAL A 262 28.06 -6.96 -27.28
C VAL A 262 27.34 -5.62 -27.05
N THR A 263 27.84 -4.56 -27.67
CA THR A 263 27.26 -3.22 -27.58
C THR A 263 25.87 -3.16 -28.19
N GLN A 264 25.61 -3.85 -29.30
CA GLN A 264 24.29 -4.00 -29.91
C GLN A 264 23.31 -4.75 -29.01
N GLY A 265 23.78 -5.77 -28.28
CA GLY A 265 22.96 -6.46 -27.29
C GLY A 265 22.47 -5.51 -26.20
N GLN A 266 23.37 -4.67 -25.68
CA GLN A 266 23.03 -3.62 -24.72
C GLN A 266 22.11 -2.56 -25.34
N ALA A 267 22.46 -2.05 -26.52
CA ALA A 267 21.65 -1.06 -27.24
C ALA A 267 20.25 -1.59 -27.55
N ALA A 268 20.07 -2.88 -27.86
CA ALA A 268 18.77 -3.49 -28.08
C ALA A 268 17.90 -3.53 -26.81
N LEU A 269 18.52 -3.77 -25.65
CA LEU A 269 17.82 -3.69 -24.35
C LEU A 269 17.42 -2.24 -24.04
N ASP A 270 18.33 -1.29 -24.25
CA ASP A 270 18.07 0.14 -24.03
C ASP A 270 16.97 0.64 -24.99
N LEU A 271 17.01 0.22 -26.25
CA LEU A 271 16.02 0.55 -27.26
C LEU A 271 14.65 -0.04 -26.92
N LYS A 272 14.61 -1.27 -26.38
CA LYS A 272 13.37 -1.88 -25.87
C LYS A 272 12.82 -1.11 -24.68
N ALA A 273 13.68 -0.66 -23.76
CA ALA A 273 13.27 0.16 -22.62
C ALA A 273 12.74 1.53 -23.06
N SER A 274 13.42 2.20 -23.99
CA SER A 274 12.97 3.47 -24.57
C SER A 274 11.65 3.31 -25.34
N LYS A 275 11.49 2.22 -26.11
CA LYS A 275 10.22 1.91 -26.78
C LYS A 275 9.09 1.74 -25.77
N LYS A 276 9.33 1.01 -24.68
CA LYS A 276 8.33 0.86 -23.61
C LYS A 276 7.91 2.21 -23.02
N LYS A 277 8.85 3.13 -22.80
CA LYS A 277 8.53 4.49 -22.33
C LYS A 277 7.64 5.26 -23.32
N VAL A 278 7.91 5.15 -24.62
CA VAL A 278 7.08 5.74 -25.67
C VAL A 278 5.67 5.13 -25.65
N ASP A 279 5.57 3.80 -25.55
CA ASP A 279 4.27 3.10 -25.53
C ASP A 279 3.46 3.46 -24.27
N ASP A 280 4.09 3.45 -23.09
CA ASP A 280 3.48 3.86 -21.81
C ASP A 280 2.99 5.32 -21.88
N GLN A 281 3.80 6.24 -22.42
CA GLN A 281 3.44 7.66 -22.55
C GLN A 281 2.32 7.87 -23.57
N ARG A 282 2.29 7.08 -24.66
CA ARG A 282 1.20 7.12 -25.64
C ARG A 282 -0.13 6.71 -25.00
N GLU A 283 -0.13 5.69 -24.15
CA GLU A 283 -1.32 5.28 -23.39
C GLU A 283 -1.82 6.40 -22.46
N VAL A 284 -0.92 7.14 -21.81
CA VAL A 284 -1.28 8.32 -21.00
C VAL A 284 -1.94 9.39 -21.88
N VAL A 285 -1.36 9.71 -23.04
CA VAL A 285 -1.95 10.67 -23.98
C VAL A 285 -3.33 10.21 -24.47
N GLU A 286 -3.52 8.93 -24.76
CA GLU A 286 -4.83 8.37 -25.15
C GLU A 286 -5.87 8.46 -24.02
N LYS A 287 -5.48 8.16 -22.77
CA LYS A 287 -6.37 8.33 -21.60
C LYS A 287 -6.74 9.78 -21.39
N LEU A 288 -5.78 10.71 -21.44
CA LEU A 288 -6.05 12.14 -21.30
C LEU A 288 -6.91 12.69 -22.45
N LYS A 289 -6.79 12.13 -23.66
CA LYS A 289 -7.63 12.48 -24.81
C LYS A 289 -9.05 11.94 -24.70
N ASN A 290 -9.24 10.80 -24.04
CA ASN A 290 -10.52 10.11 -23.91
C ASN A 290 -11.24 10.34 -22.57
N GLY A 291 -10.55 10.90 -21.56
CA GLY A 291 -11.07 11.30 -20.25
C GLY A 291 -12.02 12.49 -20.38
N GLY A 292 -13.28 12.18 -20.70
CA GLY A 292 -14.34 13.16 -20.92
C GLY A 292 -15.67 12.56 -21.38
N GLN A 293 -15.88 11.25 -21.19
CA GLN A 293 -17.07 10.55 -21.70
C GLN A 293 -18.25 10.53 -20.71
N GLU A 294 -18.01 10.70 -19.40
CA GLU A 294 -19.08 10.73 -18.40
C GLU A 294 -19.73 12.12 -18.41
N THR A 295 -20.81 12.28 -19.17
CA THR A 295 -21.59 13.53 -19.27
C THR A 295 -22.83 13.52 -18.38
N GLU A 296 -23.21 12.35 -17.84
CA GLU A 296 -24.45 12.14 -17.09
C GLU A 296 -24.21 11.22 -15.89
N ILE A 297 -24.65 11.64 -14.71
CA ILE A 297 -24.66 10.80 -13.50
C ILE A 297 -26.11 10.42 -13.19
N LYS A 298 -26.36 9.12 -13.05
CA LYS A 298 -27.69 8.54 -12.83
C LYS A 298 -27.81 7.87 -11.46
N ALA A 299 -29.04 7.76 -10.96
CA ALA A 299 -29.34 7.08 -9.72
C ALA A 299 -29.12 5.57 -9.84
N LYS A 300 -28.36 4.98 -8.91
CA LYS A 300 -28.14 3.54 -8.86
C LYS A 300 -29.39 2.77 -8.40
N ASN A 301 -30.16 3.33 -7.47
CA ASN A 301 -31.37 2.73 -6.93
C ASN A 301 -32.47 3.80 -6.76
N ALA A 302 -33.73 3.36 -6.67
CA ALA A 302 -34.82 4.27 -6.32
C ALA A 302 -34.70 4.73 -4.85
N GLY A 303 -35.03 5.99 -4.57
CA GLY A 303 -34.76 6.59 -3.28
C GLY A 303 -35.32 8.00 -3.09
N VAL A 304 -35.11 8.56 -1.91
CA VAL A 304 -35.35 9.98 -1.61
C VAL A 304 -34.02 10.69 -1.39
N VAL A 305 -33.82 11.84 -2.03
CA VAL A 305 -32.58 12.61 -1.93
C VAL A 305 -32.43 13.22 -0.52
N LYS A 306 -31.42 12.78 0.23
CA LYS A 306 -31.13 13.23 1.60
C LYS A 306 -30.30 14.51 1.63
N SER A 307 -29.28 14.59 0.77
CA SER A 307 -28.44 15.78 0.62
C SER A 307 -27.92 15.91 -0.81
N VAL A 308 -27.66 17.15 -1.21
CA VAL A 308 -26.95 17.50 -2.45
C VAL A 308 -25.80 18.42 -2.05
N ASN A 309 -24.56 17.99 -2.31
CA ASN A 309 -23.34 18.61 -1.78
C ASN A 309 -22.56 19.40 -2.85
N CYS A 310 -23.12 19.57 -4.05
CA CYS A 310 -22.51 20.34 -5.12
C CYS A 310 -23.54 21.25 -5.81
N ILE A 311 -23.05 22.30 -6.44
CA ILE A 311 -23.81 23.20 -7.32
C ILE A 311 -23.19 23.22 -8.71
N ALA A 312 -23.93 23.77 -9.68
CA ALA A 312 -23.40 23.99 -11.03
C ALA A 312 -22.15 24.88 -10.98
N GLY A 313 -21.08 24.45 -11.66
CA GLY A 313 -19.76 25.09 -11.67
C GLY A 313 -18.76 24.52 -10.67
N ASP A 314 -19.17 23.66 -9.72
CA ASP A 314 -18.24 23.03 -8.78
C ASP A 314 -17.38 21.96 -9.47
N THR A 315 -16.12 21.88 -9.07
CA THR A 315 -15.22 20.78 -9.43
C THR A 315 -15.41 19.61 -8.44
N VAL A 316 -15.74 18.44 -8.95
CA VAL A 316 -15.97 17.21 -8.18
C VAL A 316 -14.89 16.17 -8.49
N THR A 317 -14.51 15.39 -7.48
CA THR A 317 -13.46 14.35 -7.57
C THR A 317 -14.03 13.00 -7.13
N PRO A 318 -13.40 11.86 -7.48
CA PRO A 318 -13.94 10.53 -7.15
C PRO A 318 -14.15 10.26 -5.65
N ASP A 319 -13.45 10.99 -4.80
CA ASP A 319 -13.56 10.85 -3.34
C ASP A 319 -14.72 11.67 -2.74
N SER A 320 -15.24 12.68 -3.46
CA SER A 320 -16.32 13.53 -2.97
C SER A 320 -17.71 12.98 -3.31
N ALA A 321 -18.61 12.95 -2.32
CA ALA A 321 -20.00 12.56 -2.52
C ALA A 321 -20.80 13.76 -3.04
N LEU A 322 -21.37 13.64 -4.24
CA LEU A 322 -22.19 14.68 -4.89
C LEU A 322 -23.59 14.78 -4.27
N ALA A 323 -24.19 13.64 -3.94
CA ALA A 323 -25.45 13.55 -3.23
C ALA A 323 -25.53 12.27 -2.40
N SER A 324 -26.40 12.25 -1.40
CA SER A 324 -26.75 11.05 -0.65
C SER A 324 -28.22 10.72 -0.88
N ILE A 325 -28.51 9.48 -1.25
CA ILE A 325 -29.86 9.00 -1.56
C ILE A 325 -30.24 7.90 -0.57
N ALA A 326 -31.35 8.10 0.12
CA ALA A 326 -31.94 7.10 1.00
C ALA A 326 -32.82 6.13 0.20
N VAL A 327 -32.53 4.83 0.26
CA VAL A 327 -33.20 3.83 -0.57
C VAL A 327 -34.64 3.59 -0.08
N THR A 328 -35.63 3.83 -0.95
CA THR A 328 -37.05 3.57 -0.65
C THR A 328 -37.35 2.08 -0.84
N GLY A 329 -37.91 1.43 0.18
CA GLY A 329 -38.36 0.02 0.10
C GLY A 329 -37.68 -0.96 1.07
N ASN A 330 -36.55 -0.57 1.69
CA ASN A 330 -35.87 -1.41 2.69
C ASN A 330 -36.42 -1.23 4.13
N GLY A 331 -37.43 -0.35 4.29
CA GLY A 331 -38.07 -0.04 5.57
C GLY A 331 -37.32 1.03 6.37
N TYR A 332 -37.78 1.26 7.60
CA TYR A 332 -37.18 2.22 8.52
C TYR A 332 -36.33 1.50 9.55
N SER A 333 -35.39 2.21 10.14
CA SER A 333 -34.56 1.68 11.22
C SER A 333 -34.48 2.64 12.41
N VAL A 334 -34.29 2.07 13.60
CA VAL A 334 -33.97 2.82 14.82
C VAL A 334 -32.78 2.16 15.47
N SER A 335 -31.79 2.93 15.91
CA SER A 335 -30.64 2.38 16.61
C SER A 335 -30.34 3.09 17.92
N PHE A 336 -29.81 2.33 18.89
CA PHE A 336 -29.31 2.88 20.14
C PHE A 336 -28.15 2.04 20.69
N SER A 337 -27.27 2.70 21.46
CA SER A 337 -26.07 2.10 22.05
C SER A 337 -26.40 1.45 23.40
N VAL A 338 -25.84 0.26 23.64
CA VAL A 338 -25.96 -0.52 24.88
C VAL A 338 -24.61 -1.09 25.30
N THR A 339 -24.46 -1.44 26.57
CA THR A 339 -23.23 -2.11 27.03
C THR A 339 -23.10 -3.52 26.45
N LYS A 340 -21.87 -4.05 26.38
CA LYS A 340 -21.62 -5.45 25.97
C LYS A 340 -22.41 -6.47 26.79
N GLU A 341 -22.64 -6.21 28.08
CA GLU A 341 -23.41 -7.10 28.94
C GLU A 341 -24.91 -7.06 28.63
N GLN A 342 -25.48 -5.88 28.39
CA GLN A 342 -26.87 -5.75 27.95
C GLN A 342 -27.09 -6.38 26.57
N ALA A 343 -26.14 -6.24 25.64
CA ALA A 343 -26.23 -6.87 24.32
C ALA A 343 -26.27 -8.40 24.36
N LYS A 344 -25.76 -9.06 25.42
CA LYS A 344 -25.86 -10.53 25.59
C LYS A 344 -27.27 -10.99 25.94
N LEU A 345 -28.11 -10.10 26.47
CA LEU A 345 -29.48 -10.40 26.88
C LEU A 345 -30.48 -10.46 25.71
N VAL A 346 -30.04 -10.05 24.51
CA VAL A 346 -30.91 -9.93 23.34
C VAL A 346 -30.29 -10.61 22.12
N LYS A 347 -31.13 -11.03 21.17
CA LYS A 347 -30.72 -11.71 19.94
C LYS A 347 -31.44 -11.11 18.74
N ALA A 348 -30.75 -11.04 17.60
CA ALA A 348 -31.36 -10.64 16.33
C ALA A 348 -32.60 -11.51 16.03
N GLY A 349 -33.65 -10.86 15.51
CA GLY A 349 -34.97 -11.43 15.27
C GLY A 349 -35.97 -11.25 16.43
N GLN A 350 -35.55 -10.77 17.60
CA GLN A 350 -36.49 -10.50 18.72
C GLN A 350 -37.38 -9.29 18.42
N GLU A 351 -38.68 -9.43 18.72
CA GLU A 351 -39.63 -8.31 18.71
C GLU A 351 -39.37 -7.40 19.92
N ALA A 352 -39.37 -6.09 19.67
CA ALA A 352 -39.24 -5.04 20.67
C ALA A 352 -40.58 -4.32 20.86
N GLU A 353 -40.89 -4.01 22.11
CA GLU A 353 -42.07 -3.21 22.49
C GLU A 353 -41.75 -1.72 22.32
N ILE A 354 -42.56 -1.00 21.54
CA ILE A 354 -42.50 0.46 21.43
C ILE A 354 -43.27 1.04 22.62
N GLN A 355 -42.59 1.78 23.49
CA GLN A 355 -43.13 2.22 24.79
C GLN A 355 -43.81 3.58 24.74
N ASN A 356 -43.44 4.45 23.79
CA ASN A 356 -43.86 5.85 23.74
C ASN A 356 -44.99 6.13 22.74
N ILE A 357 -45.53 5.10 22.08
CA ILE A 357 -46.63 5.22 21.11
C ILE A 357 -47.68 4.16 21.43
N TRP A 358 -48.95 4.58 21.46
CA TRP A 358 -50.09 3.71 21.73
C TRP A 358 -51.06 3.73 20.54
N GLY A 359 -51.61 2.56 20.18
CA GLY A 359 -52.69 2.47 19.19
C GLY A 359 -52.26 2.45 17.72
N THR A 360 -50.96 2.29 17.43
CA THR A 360 -50.44 2.11 16.06
C THR A 360 -50.13 0.63 15.78
N ASP A 361 -50.02 0.27 14.51
CA ASP A 361 -49.64 -1.07 14.03
C ASP A 361 -48.12 -1.26 13.92
N MET A 362 -47.35 -0.30 14.43
CA MET A 362 -45.90 -0.29 14.34
C MET A 362 -45.29 -1.50 15.05
N LYS A 363 -44.37 -2.18 14.36
CA LYS A 363 -43.57 -3.28 14.90
C LYS A 363 -42.10 -2.93 14.81
N ALA A 364 -41.38 -3.25 15.87
CA ALA A 364 -39.93 -3.15 15.92
C ALA A 364 -39.33 -4.54 16.08
N THR A 365 -38.42 -4.91 15.20
CA THR A 365 -37.68 -6.19 15.28
C THR A 365 -36.19 -5.91 15.30
N LEU A 366 -35.46 -6.50 16.25
CA LEU A 366 -34.01 -6.35 16.32
C LEU A 366 -33.37 -6.97 15.08
N ASP A 367 -32.77 -6.16 14.22
CA ASP A 367 -32.19 -6.58 12.95
C ASP A 367 -30.72 -6.98 13.13
N SER A 368 -29.91 -6.12 13.76
CA SER A 368 -28.48 -6.39 13.94
C SER A 368 -27.91 -5.82 15.23
N ILE A 369 -26.79 -6.42 15.64
CA ILE A 369 -26.00 -6.06 16.83
C ILE A 369 -24.55 -5.85 16.38
N LYS A 370 -24.11 -4.60 16.25
CA LYS A 370 -22.76 -4.24 15.76
C LYS A 370 -21.92 -3.57 16.86
N ALA A 371 -20.60 -3.51 16.67
CA ALA A 371 -19.74 -2.72 17.55
C ALA A 371 -20.08 -1.23 17.39
N ASP A 372 -20.10 -0.50 18.50
CA ASP A 372 -20.29 0.96 18.47
C ASP A 372 -19.06 1.63 17.84
N ILE A 373 -19.25 2.50 16.85
CA ILE A 373 -18.16 3.18 16.15
C ILE A 373 -17.43 4.14 17.10
N GLU A 374 -18.15 4.77 18.04
CA GLU A 374 -17.55 5.70 19.00
C GLU A 374 -16.89 4.97 20.18
N ASN A 375 -17.40 3.79 20.55
CA ASN A 375 -16.94 3.03 21.71
C ASN A 375 -16.86 1.51 21.46
N PRO A 376 -16.04 1.04 20.50
CA PRO A 376 -16.06 -0.35 20.01
C PRO A 376 -15.70 -1.39 21.10
N ASP A 377 -14.89 -0.98 22.09
CA ASP A 377 -14.44 -1.87 23.16
C ASP A 377 -15.45 -2.02 24.31
N LYS A 378 -16.43 -1.14 24.44
CA LYS A 378 -17.35 -1.11 25.60
C LYS A 378 -18.80 -1.33 25.23
N ASN A 379 -19.23 -0.80 24.09
CA ASN A 379 -20.63 -0.75 23.71
C ASN A 379 -20.90 -1.50 22.40
N LYS A 380 -22.17 -1.83 22.20
CA LYS A 380 -22.72 -2.34 20.95
C LYS A 380 -23.90 -1.48 20.54
N ILE A 381 -24.11 -1.32 19.24
CA ILE A 381 -25.30 -0.68 18.68
C ILE A 381 -26.29 -1.77 18.32
N LEU A 382 -27.50 -1.65 18.86
CA LEU A 382 -28.66 -2.43 18.46
C LEU A 382 -29.42 -1.66 17.38
N THR A 383 -29.58 -2.25 16.19
CA THR A 383 -30.35 -1.67 15.09
C THR A 383 -31.63 -2.47 14.92
N PHE A 384 -32.77 -1.78 15.00
CA PHE A 384 -34.10 -2.35 14.87
C PHE A 384 -34.70 -1.94 13.53
N LYS A 385 -35.29 -2.91 12.83
CA LYS A 385 -36.15 -2.64 11.68
C LYS A 385 -37.54 -2.27 12.19
N ILE A 386 -38.06 -1.16 11.69
CA ILE A 386 -39.40 -0.64 12.01
C ILE A 386 -40.30 -0.79 10.78
N THR A 387 -41.49 -1.36 11.00
CA THR A 387 -42.54 -1.52 9.98
C THR A 387 -43.87 -1.01 10.51
N GLY A 388 -44.61 -0.25 9.71
CA GLY A 388 -45.94 0.29 10.02
C GLY A 388 -46.30 1.40 9.03
N GLU A 389 -47.59 1.73 8.88
CA GLU A 389 -48.04 2.75 7.93
C GLU A 389 -47.75 4.19 8.43
N ASP A 390 -47.68 4.38 9.74
CA ASP A 390 -47.52 5.71 10.38
C ASP A 390 -46.05 6.10 10.70
N VAL A 391 -45.06 5.41 10.13
CA VAL A 391 -43.65 5.61 10.51
C VAL A 391 -43.09 6.89 9.86
N THR A 392 -42.61 7.83 10.68
CA THR A 392 -42.05 9.11 10.22
C THR A 392 -40.56 9.21 10.53
N VAL A 393 -39.73 9.51 9.52
CA VAL A 393 -38.28 9.76 9.70
C VAL A 393 -38.07 10.97 10.61
N GLY A 394 -37.11 10.87 11.53
CA GLY A 394 -36.84 11.90 12.54
C GLY A 394 -37.66 11.78 13.82
N GLN A 395 -38.65 10.86 13.88
CA GLN A 395 -39.38 10.57 15.11
C GLN A 395 -38.50 9.81 16.11
N SER A 396 -38.64 10.10 17.41
CA SER A 396 -37.96 9.36 18.47
C SER A 396 -38.82 8.19 18.96
N LEU A 397 -38.26 6.97 18.97
CA LEU A 397 -38.92 5.76 19.49
C LEU A 397 -38.18 5.23 20.73
N SER A 398 -38.95 4.93 21.78
CA SER A 398 -38.47 4.23 22.98
C SER A 398 -38.76 2.73 22.83
N LEU A 399 -37.72 1.92 22.69
CA LEU A 399 -37.83 0.50 22.46
C LEU A 399 -37.44 -0.29 23.71
N SER A 400 -38.13 -1.39 23.95
CA SER A 400 -37.80 -2.36 24.99
C SER A 400 -37.78 -3.78 24.43
N VAL A 401 -36.63 -4.44 24.52
CA VAL A 401 -36.40 -5.80 23.98
C VAL A 401 -35.72 -6.66 25.04
N GLY A 402 -36.11 -7.93 25.16
CA GLY A 402 -35.55 -8.81 26.19
C GLY A 402 -36.38 -10.08 26.40
N GLU A 403 -35.99 -10.85 27.41
CA GLU A 403 -36.63 -12.14 27.69
C GLU A 403 -38.00 -11.99 28.35
N LYS A 404 -38.82 -13.05 28.23
CA LYS A 404 -40.10 -13.15 28.94
C LYS A 404 -39.85 -13.30 30.44
N SER A 405 -40.76 -12.73 31.22
CA SER A 405 -40.71 -12.77 32.69
C SER A 405 -40.48 -14.19 33.19
N SER A 406 -39.42 -14.39 33.98
CA SER A 406 -39.06 -15.68 34.56
C SER A 406 -39.31 -15.66 36.06
N GLN A 407 -39.86 -16.75 36.60
CA GLN A 407 -40.09 -16.91 38.04
C GLN A 407 -38.81 -17.38 38.72
N TYR A 408 -38.47 -16.75 39.84
CA TYR A 408 -37.33 -17.09 40.65
C TYR A 408 -37.75 -17.36 42.10
N ASP A 409 -37.10 -18.33 42.73
CA ASP A 409 -37.41 -18.77 44.08
C ASP A 409 -37.20 -17.66 45.12
N VAL A 410 -36.15 -16.86 44.93
CA VAL A 410 -35.81 -15.74 45.82
C VAL A 410 -35.51 -14.48 45.00
N THR A 411 -36.29 -13.44 45.26
CA THR A 411 -36.09 -12.08 44.75
C THR A 411 -35.94 -11.12 45.91
N VAL A 412 -35.03 -10.16 45.74
CA VAL A 412 -34.78 -9.09 46.71
C VAL A 412 -34.78 -7.74 45.98
N PRO A 413 -35.19 -6.64 46.64
CA PRO A 413 -35.02 -5.31 46.08
C PRO A 413 -33.56 -5.05 45.72
N ASN A 414 -33.30 -4.38 44.59
CA ASN A 414 -31.93 -4.08 44.15
C ASN A 414 -31.12 -3.32 45.21
N SER A 415 -31.80 -2.49 46.02
CA SER A 415 -31.19 -1.73 47.12
C SER A 415 -30.68 -2.60 48.28
N ALA A 416 -31.13 -3.84 48.40
CA ALA A 416 -30.67 -4.76 49.44
C ALA A 416 -29.32 -5.41 49.12
N ILE A 417 -28.93 -5.42 47.84
CA ILE A 417 -27.70 -6.06 47.39
C ILE A 417 -26.52 -5.12 47.62
N ARG A 418 -25.50 -5.66 48.29
CA ARG A 418 -24.24 -4.98 48.58
C ARG A 418 -23.10 -5.78 47.97
N GLU A 419 -21.97 -5.13 47.73
CA GLU A 419 -20.81 -5.76 47.12
C GLU A 419 -19.55 -5.35 47.88
N ASP A 420 -18.70 -6.32 48.19
CA ASP A 420 -17.37 -6.10 48.73
C ASP A 420 -16.35 -7.02 48.05
N ASN A 421 -15.13 -7.09 48.59
CA ASN A 421 -14.04 -7.88 48.01
C ASN A 421 -14.34 -9.39 47.92
N ASN A 422 -15.36 -9.89 48.62
CA ASN A 422 -15.75 -11.30 48.63
C ASN A 422 -16.97 -11.58 47.72
N GLY A 423 -17.45 -10.58 46.98
CA GLY A 423 -18.58 -10.70 46.06
C GLY A 423 -19.86 -10.02 46.56
N LYS A 424 -20.99 -10.35 45.94
CA LYS A 424 -22.30 -9.78 46.28
C LYS A 424 -22.88 -10.48 47.52
N PHE A 425 -23.49 -9.70 48.40
CA PHE A 425 -24.11 -10.18 49.63
C PHE A 425 -25.31 -9.33 50.01
N VAL A 426 -26.17 -9.86 50.88
CA VAL A 426 -27.23 -9.10 51.56
C VAL A 426 -27.03 -9.19 53.07
N LEU A 427 -27.61 -8.23 53.79
CA LEU A 427 -27.67 -8.26 55.25
C LEU A 427 -29.06 -8.71 55.70
N VAL A 428 -29.11 -9.84 56.39
CA VAL A 428 -30.34 -10.44 56.91
C VAL A 428 -30.54 -10.02 58.37
N VAL A 429 -31.75 -9.58 58.69
CA VAL A 429 -32.15 -9.22 60.05
C VAL A 429 -32.62 -10.46 60.80
N ASN A 430 -31.87 -10.86 61.84
CA ASN A 430 -32.26 -11.95 62.73
C ASN A 430 -32.83 -11.42 64.03
N VAL A 431 -33.93 -12.02 64.50
CA VAL A 431 -34.57 -11.68 65.77
C VAL A 431 -34.05 -12.58 66.88
N LYS A 432 -33.51 -11.98 67.95
CA LYS A 432 -33.17 -12.67 69.19
C LYS A 432 -34.05 -12.15 70.31
N SER A 433 -35.01 -12.97 70.75
CA SER A 433 -35.86 -12.63 71.89
C SER A 433 -35.05 -12.61 73.18
N SER A 434 -35.22 -11.56 73.98
CA SER A 434 -34.65 -11.45 75.31
C SER A 434 -35.73 -11.08 76.32
N PRO A 435 -35.53 -11.32 77.64
CA PRO A 435 -36.48 -10.91 78.67
C PRO A 435 -36.80 -9.40 78.68
N LEU A 436 -36.01 -8.60 77.95
CA LEU A 436 -36.13 -7.14 77.83
C LEU A 436 -36.63 -6.70 76.44
N GLY A 437 -37.16 -7.62 75.62
CA GLY A 437 -37.66 -7.36 74.28
C GLY A 437 -36.81 -7.99 73.17
N ASN A 438 -37.30 -7.87 71.93
CA ASN A 438 -36.62 -8.39 70.75
C ASN A 438 -35.38 -7.54 70.41
N ARG A 439 -34.27 -8.22 70.10
CA ARG A 439 -33.04 -7.59 69.59
C ARG A 439 -32.80 -8.05 68.17
N TYR A 440 -32.59 -7.09 67.27
CA TYR A 440 -32.32 -7.36 65.87
C TYR A 440 -30.82 -7.34 65.62
N VAL A 441 -30.30 -8.40 65.02
CA VAL A 441 -28.86 -8.56 64.72
C VAL A 441 -28.69 -8.93 63.26
N LEU A 442 -27.77 -8.25 62.57
CA LEU A 442 -27.49 -8.51 61.17
C LEU A 442 -26.62 -9.76 61.00
N SER A 443 -26.95 -10.59 60.02
CA SER A 443 -26.03 -11.61 59.48
C SER A 443 -25.77 -11.33 58.01
N ARG A 444 -24.57 -11.67 57.54
CA ARG A 444 -24.26 -11.66 56.13
C ARG A 444 -24.79 -12.94 55.48
N ALA A 445 -25.42 -12.79 54.32
CA ALA A 445 -25.73 -13.88 53.41
C ALA A 445 -25.09 -13.57 52.06
N ASP A 446 -24.12 -14.40 51.64
CA ASP A 446 -23.52 -14.28 50.31
C ASP A 446 -24.52 -14.75 49.25
N VAL A 447 -24.67 -13.97 48.18
CA VAL A 447 -25.67 -14.20 47.15
C VAL A 447 -25.07 -14.04 45.75
N GLU A 448 -25.52 -14.85 44.81
CA GLU A 448 -25.24 -14.70 43.38
C GLU A 448 -26.47 -14.13 42.67
N VAL A 449 -26.30 -13.06 41.88
CA VAL A 449 -27.39 -12.43 41.13
C VAL A 449 -27.60 -13.20 39.83
N LEU A 450 -28.76 -13.83 39.68
CA LEU A 450 -29.13 -14.61 38.50
C LEU A 450 -29.73 -13.73 37.39
N ALA A 451 -30.58 -12.79 37.78
CA ALA A 451 -31.21 -11.82 36.89
C ALA A 451 -31.58 -10.56 37.67
N SER A 452 -31.66 -9.41 36.99
CA SER A 452 -32.10 -8.16 37.59
C SER A 452 -33.02 -7.42 36.64
N ASP A 453 -34.06 -6.80 37.18
CA ASP A 453 -34.86 -5.78 36.51
C ASP A 453 -34.67 -4.42 37.18
N ASP A 454 -35.52 -3.44 36.87
CA ASP A 454 -35.41 -2.07 37.38
C ASP A 454 -35.63 -1.96 38.90
N THR A 455 -36.29 -2.95 39.50
CA THR A 455 -36.76 -2.90 40.89
C THR A 455 -36.18 -4.00 41.77
N ASN A 456 -36.07 -5.22 41.23
CA ASN A 456 -35.73 -6.43 41.97
C ASN A 456 -34.65 -7.23 41.23
N SER A 457 -33.87 -7.95 42.03
CA SER A 457 -32.86 -8.89 41.59
C SER A 457 -33.25 -10.29 42.08
N ALA A 458 -33.23 -11.24 41.18
CA ALA A 458 -33.28 -12.66 41.49
C ALA A 458 -31.91 -13.10 41.98
N VAL A 459 -31.88 -13.74 43.14
CA VAL A 459 -30.65 -14.15 43.81
C VAL A 459 -30.68 -15.63 44.14
N SER A 460 -29.50 -16.25 44.18
CA SER A 460 -29.30 -17.61 44.66
C SER A 460 -28.21 -17.68 45.72
N GLY A 461 -28.31 -18.67 46.61
CA GLY A 461 -27.40 -18.81 47.75
C GLY A 461 -27.76 -17.90 48.93
N GLY A 462 -27.45 -18.33 50.15
CA GLY A 462 -27.55 -17.52 51.37
C GLY A 462 -28.95 -17.17 51.89
N LEU A 463 -30.00 -17.31 51.08
CA LEU A 463 -31.40 -16.97 51.41
C LEU A 463 -32.36 -18.10 51.01
N PHE A 464 -33.46 -18.23 51.76
CA PHE A 464 -34.51 -19.23 51.55
C PHE A 464 -35.89 -18.61 51.23
N GLY A 465 -36.01 -17.28 51.11
CA GLY A 465 -37.21 -16.60 50.62
C GLY A 465 -38.23 -16.21 51.69
N TYR A 466 -37.79 -16.13 52.96
CA TYR A 466 -38.61 -15.64 54.08
C TYR A 466 -37.85 -14.71 55.03
N GLU A 467 -36.61 -14.41 54.70
CA GLU A 467 -35.72 -13.57 55.48
C GLU A 467 -35.99 -12.09 55.24
N TYR A 468 -35.82 -11.29 56.29
CA TYR A 468 -35.82 -9.84 56.17
C TYR A 468 -34.44 -9.36 55.70
N VAL A 469 -34.38 -8.82 54.49
CA VAL A 469 -33.17 -8.22 53.93
C VAL A 469 -33.17 -6.71 54.11
N VAL A 470 -32.05 -6.15 54.53
CA VAL A 470 -31.92 -4.71 54.77
C VAL A 470 -31.83 -3.96 53.43
N THR A 471 -32.79 -3.07 53.17
CA THR A 471 -32.85 -2.23 51.96
C THR A 471 -32.29 -0.82 52.16
N ASN A 472 -32.36 -0.30 53.40
CA ASN A 472 -31.84 1.03 53.73
C ASN A 472 -31.32 1.10 55.18
N SER A 473 -30.42 2.04 55.45
CA SER A 473 -29.77 2.18 56.75
C SER A 473 -29.33 3.61 57.06
N THR A 474 -29.52 4.07 58.30
CA THR A 474 -29.10 5.42 58.73
C THR A 474 -27.60 5.56 59.02
N LYS A 475 -26.89 4.43 59.16
CA LYS A 475 -25.42 4.35 59.36
C LYS A 475 -24.87 3.15 58.58
N PRO A 476 -23.55 3.13 58.27
CA PRO A 476 -22.90 1.96 57.70
C PRO A 476 -23.14 0.71 58.55
N LEU A 477 -23.33 -0.43 57.89
CA LEU A 477 -23.71 -1.69 58.52
C LEU A 477 -22.69 -2.79 58.23
N GLU A 478 -22.44 -3.62 59.23
CA GLU A 478 -21.62 -4.81 59.16
C GLU A 478 -22.37 -6.00 59.79
N ALA A 479 -21.95 -7.20 59.43
CA ALA A 479 -22.48 -8.42 60.05
C ALA A 479 -22.18 -8.43 61.56
N GLY A 480 -23.14 -8.91 62.36
CA GLY A 480 -23.06 -8.95 63.81
C GLY A 480 -23.51 -7.65 64.51
N MET A 481 -23.72 -6.56 63.76
CA MET A 481 -24.23 -5.31 64.34
C MET A 481 -25.66 -5.48 64.87
N LYS A 482 -25.91 -4.89 66.02
CA LYS A 482 -27.27 -4.72 66.56
C LYS A 482 -27.91 -3.52 65.91
N VAL A 483 -29.15 -3.67 65.49
CA VAL A 483 -29.92 -2.62 64.81
C VAL A 483 -31.29 -2.47 65.43
N ARG A 484 -31.93 -1.34 65.14
CA ARG A 484 -33.38 -1.18 65.34
C ARG A 484 -34.05 -1.13 63.97
N LEU A 485 -35.23 -1.73 63.86
CA LEU A 485 -36.06 -1.57 62.68
C LEU A 485 -36.65 -0.17 62.68
N ALA A 486 -36.72 0.45 61.50
CA ALA A 486 -37.54 1.63 61.30
C ALA A 486 -39.00 1.27 61.54
N ASP A 487 -39.76 2.18 62.17
CA ASP A 487 -41.22 2.03 62.24
C ASP A 487 -41.75 1.98 60.79
N GLN A 488 -42.53 0.94 60.48
CA GLN A 488 -43.08 0.71 59.13
C GLN A 488 -44.08 1.79 58.71
#